data_AF-A0A512RGQ8-F1
#
_entry.id   AF-A0A512RGQ8-F1
#
_cell.length_a   1.000
_cell.length_b   1.000
_cell.length_c   1.000
_cell.angle_alpha   90.00
_cell.angle_beta   90.00
_cell.angle_gamma   90.00
#
_symmetry.space_group_name_H-M   'P 1'
#
loop_
_entity.id
_entity.type
_entity.pdbx_description
1 polymer ?
#
loop_
_entity_poly.entity_id
_entity_poly.type
_entity_poly.pdbx_seq_one_letter_code
_entity_poly.pdbx_strand_id
1 'polypeptide(L)'
;MAEMNTQAESGRQRGGRRSKKLSTRVDMTPMVDLGFLLITFFMLTTTMSKPRSLSLIMPADGPPMPVGASKSLTLLVGANNTISWYDGQGQDPAAPPEVHPSSFSPASGIGEVIRAKQQKMAQLYGDADQLVVSIKASHGAQYRNVVDALDEMKINRVARFALVDISAVEEEMIGE
;
A
#
# COMPACT_ATOMS: atom_id res chain seq x y z
N MET A 1 7.23 -11.09 42.97
CA MET A 1 8.05 -12.30 43.21
C MET A 1 7.10 -13.46 43.34
N ALA A 2 7.25 -14.49 42.51
CA ALA A 2 6.41 -15.67 42.53
C ALA A 2 7.17 -16.79 43.24
N GLU A 3 6.87 -16.99 44.53
CA GLU A 3 7.52 -18.00 45.37
C GLU A 3 6.59 -19.18 45.64
N MET A 4 7.16 -20.39 45.63
CA MET A 4 6.47 -21.60 46.07
C MET A 4 6.96 -21.97 47.47
N ASN A 5 6.11 -21.77 48.48
CA ASN A 5 6.45 -22.05 49.87
C ASN A 5 6.42 -23.57 50.14
N THR A 6 7.60 -24.21 50.16
CA THR A 6 7.73 -25.62 50.55
C THR A 6 7.98 -25.72 52.06
N GLN A 7 6.93 -25.54 52.87
CA GLN A 7 6.99 -25.89 54.29
C GLN A 7 7.02 -27.41 54.45
N ALA A 8 8.19 -27.95 54.77
CA ALA A 8 8.30 -29.33 55.23
C ALA A 8 7.96 -29.40 56.72
N GLU A 9 6.87 -30.11 57.07
CA GLU A 9 6.49 -30.39 58.45
C GLU A 9 7.63 -31.12 59.20
N SER A 10 8.11 -30.52 60.29
CA SER A 10 9.21 -31.07 61.07
C SER A 10 8.70 -31.99 62.19
N GLY A 11 8.68 -33.29 61.92
CA GLY A 11 8.57 -34.34 62.93
C GLY A 11 9.83 -34.41 63.82
N ARG A 12 9.61 -34.57 65.12
CA ARG A 12 10.60 -34.56 66.22
C ARG A 12 11.42 -35.86 66.22
N GLN A 13 12.74 -35.82 65.95
CA GLN A 13 13.63 -36.92 66.38
C GLN A 13 15.08 -36.50 66.63
N ARG A 14 15.67 -37.22 67.60
CA ARG A 14 16.81 -36.89 68.47
C ARG A 14 18.11 -37.47 67.90
N GLY A 15 19.19 -36.70 67.94
CA GLY A 15 20.57 -37.21 67.96
C GLY A 15 21.16 -37.72 66.64
N GLY A 16 21.66 -36.82 65.80
CA GLY A 16 22.51 -37.13 64.64
C GLY A 16 23.08 -35.86 64.03
N ARG A 17 24.35 -35.88 63.61
CA ARG A 17 25.09 -34.72 63.06
C ARG A 17 24.25 -34.06 61.95
N ARG A 18 23.69 -32.88 62.22
CA ARG A 18 22.72 -32.19 61.33
C ARG A 18 23.43 -31.77 60.05
N SER A 19 23.24 -32.52 58.96
CA SER A 19 23.59 -32.05 57.62
C SER A 19 22.72 -30.83 57.31
N LYS A 20 23.35 -29.68 57.01
CA LYS A 20 22.64 -28.45 56.61
C LYS A 20 21.98 -28.72 55.26
N LYS A 21 20.69 -29.05 55.27
CA LYS A 21 19.87 -29.06 54.05
C LYS A 21 19.73 -27.61 53.58
N LEU A 22 20.46 -27.23 52.53
CA LEU A 22 20.24 -25.96 51.83
C LEU A 22 18.80 -25.98 51.27
N SER A 23 18.01 -24.98 51.64
CA SER A 23 16.65 -24.82 51.13
C SER A 23 16.72 -24.53 49.63
N THR A 24 16.21 -25.45 48.81
CA THR A 24 16.02 -25.23 47.37
C THR A 24 14.73 -24.47 47.16
N ARG A 25 14.76 -23.16 47.42
CA ARG A 25 13.67 -22.26 47.00
C ARG A 25 13.68 -22.20 45.47
N VAL A 26 12.58 -22.55 44.85
CA VAL A 26 12.42 -22.50 43.39
C VAL A 26 11.79 -21.17 43.04
N ASP A 27 12.56 -20.30 42.38
CA ASP A 27 12.06 -19.02 41.87
C ASP A 27 11.37 -19.26 40.52
N MET A 28 10.09 -18.90 40.43
CA MET A 28 9.30 -18.99 39.19
C MET A 28 9.36 -17.70 38.36
N THR A 29 10.09 -16.67 38.81
CA THR A 29 10.28 -15.41 38.08
C THR A 29 10.71 -15.60 36.61
N PRO A 30 11.63 -16.52 36.25
CA PRO A 30 11.94 -16.77 34.83
C PRO A 30 10.76 -17.38 34.03
N MET A 31 9.86 -18.13 34.67
CA MET A 31 8.68 -18.68 33.98
C MET A 31 7.58 -17.62 33.75
N VAL A 32 7.43 -16.68 34.69
CA VAL A 32 6.47 -15.57 34.56
C VAL A 32 6.88 -14.61 33.45
N ASP A 33 8.17 -14.31 33.34
CA ASP A 33 8.72 -13.42 32.32
C ASP A 33 8.57 -14.01 30.90
N LEU A 34 8.78 -15.32 30.73
CA LEU A 34 8.52 -16.01 29.47
C LEU A 34 7.04 -15.91 29.05
N GLY A 35 6.10 -16.01 29.99
CA GLY A 35 4.68 -15.83 29.70
C GLY A 35 4.32 -14.41 29.28
N PHE A 36 4.89 -13.40 29.96
CA PHE A 36 4.69 -11.99 29.60
C PHE A 36 5.28 -11.65 28.23
N LEU A 37 6.47 -12.17 27.92
CA LEU A 37 7.11 -12.01 26.62
C LEU A 37 6.29 -12.66 25.50
N LEU A 38 5.67 -13.83 25.75
CA LEU A 38 4.80 -14.49 24.77
C LEU A 38 3.50 -13.73 24.55
N ILE A 39 2.83 -13.23 25.59
CA ILE A 39 1.59 -12.46 25.44
C ILE A 39 1.87 -11.16 24.68
N THR A 40 2.95 -10.45 25.02
CA THR A 40 3.34 -9.22 24.30
C THR A 40 3.77 -9.50 22.87
N PHE A 41 4.51 -10.57 22.60
CA PHE A 41 4.87 -11.01 21.25
C PHE A 41 3.64 -11.40 20.43
N PHE A 42 2.72 -12.19 20.98
CA PHE A 42 1.48 -12.59 20.29
C PHE A 42 0.53 -11.39 20.07
N MET A 43 0.37 -10.49 21.05
CA MET A 43 -0.41 -9.26 20.85
C MET A 43 0.21 -8.35 19.80
N LEU A 44 1.54 -8.14 19.81
CA LEU A 44 2.19 -7.27 18.84
C LEU A 44 2.10 -7.85 17.42
N THR A 45 2.37 -9.15 17.26
CA THR A 45 2.30 -9.84 15.96
C THR A 45 0.88 -9.91 15.40
N THR A 46 -0.17 -9.97 16.23
CA THR A 46 -1.57 -9.94 15.75
C THR A 46 -1.99 -8.60 15.15
N THR A 47 -1.34 -7.47 15.49
CA THR A 47 -1.71 -6.14 14.96
C THR A 47 -1.13 -5.80 13.60
N MET A 48 -0.11 -6.55 13.12
CA MET A 48 0.58 -6.27 11.85
C MET A 48 -0.23 -6.62 10.60
N SER A 49 -1.34 -7.37 10.73
CA SER A 49 -2.01 -7.99 9.58
C SER A 49 -3.36 -7.37 9.20
N LYS A 50 -3.69 -6.15 9.64
CA LYS A 50 -4.96 -5.52 9.21
C LYS A 50 -4.86 -5.13 7.73
N PRO A 51 -5.66 -5.74 6.83
CA PRO A 51 -5.70 -5.30 5.44
C PRO A 51 -6.26 -3.87 5.39
N ARG A 52 -5.50 -2.93 4.83
CA ARG A 52 -6.03 -1.61 4.47
C ARG A 52 -6.78 -1.75 3.15
N SER A 53 -8.10 -1.64 3.20
CA SER A 53 -8.93 -1.64 1.99
C SER A 53 -8.93 -0.25 1.35
N LEU A 54 -8.56 -0.17 0.08
CA LEU A 54 -8.73 1.03 -0.73
C LEU A 54 -10.12 0.96 -1.40
N SER A 55 -10.98 1.95 -1.13
CA SER A 55 -12.30 2.04 -1.76
C SER A 55 -12.16 2.60 -3.18
N LEU A 56 -12.21 1.72 -4.18
CA LEU A 56 -12.18 2.09 -5.59
C LEU A 56 -13.61 2.37 -6.07
N ILE A 57 -13.84 3.56 -6.61
CA ILE A 57 -15.05 3.86 -7.37
C ILE A 57 -14.70 3.59 -8.83
N MET A 58 -14.87 2.35 -9.27
CA MET A 58 -14.71 2.01 -10.68
C MET A 58 -15.99 2.36 -11.45
N PRO A 59 -15.87 2.77 -12.73
CA PRO A 59 -17.02 2.86 -13.62
C PRO A 59 -17.75 1.52 -13.67
N ALA A 60 -19.08 1.56 -13.84
CA ALA A 60 -19.87 0.34 -13.97
C ALA A 60 -19.46 -0.45 -15.22
N ASP A 61 -19.49 -1.78 -15.14
CA ASP A 61 -19.28 -2.67 -16.28
C ASP A 61 -20.35 -2.40 -17.35
N GLY A 62 -19.91 -2.16 -18.58
CA GLY A 62 -20.80 -1.81 -19.69
C GLY A 62 -20.05 -1.52 -20.99
N PRO A 63 -20.77 -1.25 -22.09
CA PRO A 63 -20.14 -0.82 -23.33
C PRO A 63 -19.28 0.43 -23.08
N PRO A 64 -18.11 0.55 -23.73
CA PRO A 64 -17.21 1.67 -23.52
C PRO A 64 -17.93 2.99 -23.82
N MET A 65 -18.01 3.85 -22.81
CA MET A 65 -18.51 5.21 -23.01
C MET A 65 -17.47 5.99 -23.81
N PRO A 66 -17.84 6.63 -24.94
CA PRO A 66 -16.90 7.44 -25.69
C PRO A 66 -16.47 8.64 -24.83
N VAL A 67 -15.20 8.66 -24.46
CA VAL A 67 -14.57 9.80 -23.79
C VAL A 67 -13.95 10.67 -24.86
N GLY A 68 -14.29 11.97 -24.88
CA GLY A 68 -13.65 12.89 -25.81
C GLY A 68 -12.16 12.98 -25.54
N ALA A 69 -11.32 12.87 -26.58
CA ALA A 69 -9.86 12.89 -26.45
C ALA A 69 -9.32 14.10 -25.66
N SER A 70 -10.00 15.25 -25.73
CA SER A 70 -9.65 16.46 -24.99
C SER A 70 -9.78 16.30 -23.47
N LYS A 71 -10.69 15.44 -23.01
CA LYS A 71 -11.04 15.20 -21.61
C LYS A 71 -10.29 14.01 -20.99
N SER A 72 -9.61 13.20 -21.80
CA SER A 72 -8.86 12.04 -21.34
C SER A 72 -7.39 12.38 -21.07
N LEU A 73 -6.87 11.84 -19.97
CA LEU A 73 -5.45 11.79 -19.63
C LEU A 73 -5.08 10.32 -19.41
N THR A 74 -4.01 9.84 -20.05
CA THR A 74 -3.55 8.47 -19.87
C THR A 74 -2.21 8.45 -19.17
N LEU A 75 -2.10 7.61 -18.14
CA LEU A 75 -0.89 7.36 -17.38
C LEU A 75 -0.40 5.96 -17.67
N LEU A 76 0.88 5.88 -18.01
CA LEU A 76 1.62 4.68 -18.31
C LEU A 76 2.56 4.40 -17.13
N VAL A 77 2.33 3.31 -16.42
CA VAL A 77 3.17 2.88 -15.31
C VAL A 77 4.14 1.82 -15.85
N GLY A 78 5.42 2.18 -15.96
CA GLY A 78 6.51 1.31 -16.42
C GLY A 78 7.22 0.56 -15.30
N ALA A 79 8.21 -0.25 -15.66
CA ALA A 79 9.19 -0.77 -14.72
C ALA A 79 10.07 0.35 -14.15
N ASN A 80 10.89 0.01 -13.14
CA ASN A 80 11.87 0.92 -12.54
C ASN A 80 11.30 2.20 -11.92
N ASN A 81 10.04 2.18 -11.47
CA ASN A 81 9.40 3.33 -10.81
C ASN A 81 9.26 4.56 -11.73
N THR A 82 9.19 4.33 -13.04
CA THR A 82 8.90 5.36 -14.04
C THR A 82 7.41 5.44 -14.27
N ILE A 83 6.93 6.67 -14.43
CA ILE A 83 5.56 6.93 -14.84
C ILE A 83 5.61 7.92 -15.99
N SER A 84 4.94 7.61 -17.07
CA SER A 84 4.83 8.47 -18.24
C SER A 84 3.38 8.84 -18.46
N TRP A 85 3.11 9.95 -19.12
CA TRP A 85 1.75 10.39 -19.39
C TRP A 85 1.64 10.98 -20.78
N TYR A 86 0.43 10.93 -21.32
CA TYR A 86 0.08 11.64 -22.54
C TYR A 86 -1.39 12.05 -22.52
N ASP A 87 -1.71 13.09 -23.30
CA ASP A 87 -3.08 13.57 -23.46
C ASP A 87 -3.84 12.74 -24.50
N GLY A 88 -5.08 12.35 -24.20
CA GLY A 88 -5.90 11.56 -25.13
C GLY A 88 -5.98 10.07 -24.80
N GLN A 89 -6.52 9.30 -25.74
CA GLN A 89 -6.64 7.83 -25.64
C GLN A 89 -5.53 7.08 -26.39
N GLY A 90 -4.71 7.77 -27.20
CA GLY A 90 -3.57 7.16 -27.90
C GLY A 90 -3.97 6.09 -28.93
N GLN A 91 -5.24 6.08 -29.34
CA GLN A 91 -5.83 5.05 -30.19
C GLN A 91 -5.55 5.26 -31.69
N ASP A 92 -4.98 6.40 -32.08
CA ASP A 92 -4.73 6.75 -33.48
C ASP A 92 -3.28 6.40 -33.88
N PRO A 93 -3.06 5.35 -34.70
CA PRO A 93 -1.73 4.96 -35.15
C PRO A 93 -1.07 5.99 -36.08
N ALA A 94 -1.85 6.92 -36.65
CA ALA A 94 -1.35 7.93 -37.59
C ALA A 94 -0.77 9.18 -36.90
N ALA A 95 -1.09 9.39 -35.62
CA ALA A 95 -0.59 10.50 -34.81
C ALA A 95 -0.19 9.98 -33.42
N PRO A 96 1.01 9.39 -33.29
CA PRO A 96 1.46 8.87 -32.00
C PRO A 96 1.50 9.99 -30.97
N PRO A 97 0.92 9.81 -29.77
CA PRO A 97 0.93 10.82 -28.74
C PRO A 97 2.35 11.08 -28.24
N GLU A 98 2.67 12.33 -27.93
CA GLU A 98 3.92 12.67 -27.25
C GLU A 98 3.87 12.16 -25.81
N VAL A 99 4.71 11.16 -25.52
CA VAL A 99 4.82 10.57 -24.19
C VAL A 99 5.78 11.40 -23.36
N HIS A 100 5.28 11.96 -22.26
CA HIS A 100 6.07 12.76 -21.35
C HIS A 100 6.41 11.97 -20.08
N PRO A 101 7.69 11.82 -19.73
CA PRO A 101 8.08 11.17 -18.48
C PRO A 101 7.71 12.04 -17.28
N SER A 102 7.39 11.40 -16.17
CA SER A 102 7.06 12.01 -14.90
C SER A 102 7.54 11.11 -13.75
N SER A 103 7.23 11.52 -12.51
CA SER A 103 7.62 10.80 -11.30
C SER A 103 6.47 10.83 -10.28
N PHE A 104 6.55 10.00 -9.25
CA PHE A 104 5.66 10.05 -8.08
C PHE A 104 6.08 11.11 -7.04
N SER A 105 6.86 12.12 -7.45
CA SER A 105 7.29 13.19 -6.54
C SER A 105 6.09 14.08 -6.14
N PRO A 106 5.89 14.38 -4.85
CA PRO A 106 4.80 15.26 -4.41
C PRO A 106 4.86 16.68 -4.99
N ALA A 107 6.07 17.19 -5.26
CA ALA A 107 6.28 18.58 -5.66
C ALA A 107 6.25 18.80 -7.18
N SER A 108 6.81 17.88 -7.96
CA SER A 108 7.01 18.03 -9.41
C SER A 108 6.70 16.74 -10.18
N GLY A 109 5.88 15.88 -9.59
CA GLY A 109 5.48 14.61 -10.17
C GLY A 109 4.15 14.68 -10.90
N ILE A 110 3.55 13.51 -11.06
CA ILE A 110 2.31 13.32 -11.82
C ILE A 110 1.13 14.12 -11.28
N GLY A 111 1.10 14.39 -9.97
CA GLY A 111 0.07 15.23 -9.35
C GLY A 111 -0.02 16.64 -9.95
N GLU A 112 1.11 17.23 -10.37
CA GLU A 112 1.10 18.55 -11.01
C GLU A 112 0.38 18.51 -12.37
N VAL A 113 0.67 17.47 -13.17
CA VAL A 113 0.05 17.25 -14.48
C VAL A 113 -1.46 17.08 -14.35
N ILE A 114 -1.89 16.27 -13.37
CA ILE A 114 -3.32 16.04 -13.09
C ILE A 114 -4.01 17.37 -12.73
N ARG A 115 -3.42 18.16 -11.81
CA ARG A 115 -3.98 19.46 -11.40
C ARG A 115 -4.01 20.46 -12.55
N ALA A 116 -2.96 20.52 -13.36
CA ALA A 116 -2.91 21.38 -14.54
C ALA A 116 -4.00 21.01 -15.55
N LYS A 117 -4.23 19.71 -15.76
CA LYS A 117 -5.29 19.22 -16.65
C LYS A 117 -6.68 19.52 -16.07
N GLN A 118 -6.91 19.32 -14.77
CA GLN A 118 -8.16 19.67 -14.09
C GLN A 118 -8.48 21.17 -14.24
N GLN A 119 -7.49 22.05 -14.06
CA GLN A 119 -7.66 23.49 -14.25
C GLN A 119 -8.03 23.83 -15.71
N LYS A 120 -7.39 23.19 -16.69
CA LYS A 120 -7.76 23.33 -18.11
C LYS A 120 -9.20 22.87 -18.36
N MET A 121 -9.64 21.76 -17.76
CA MET A 121 -11.01 21.28 -17.90
C MET A 121 -12.03 22.23 -17.25
N ALA A 122 -11.71 22.78 -16.08
CA ALA A 122 -12.54 23.78 -15.43
C ALA A 122 -12.69 25.06 -16.28
N GLN A 123 -11.62 25.50 -16.96
CA GLN A 123 -11.67 26.67 -17.84
C GLN A 123 -12.47 26.42 -19.13
N LEU A 124 -12.32 25.23 -19.73
CA LEU A 124 -12.96 24.90 -21.02
C LEU A 124 -14.42 24.45 -20.89
N TYR A 125 -14.73 23.71 -19.83
CA TYR A 125 -16.02 23.04 -19.67
C TYR A 125 -16.79 23.49 -18.41
N GLY A 126 -16.22 24.39 -17.59
CA GLY A 126 -16.82 24.85 -16.34
C GLY A 126 -16.77 23.85 -15.19
N ASP A 127 -16.18 22.67 -15.42
CA ASP A 127 -16.19 21.55 -14.48
C ASP A 127 -14.87 20.74 -14.59
N ALA A 128 -14.18 20.60 -13.46
CA ALA A 128 -12.93 19.84 -13.35
C ALA A 128 -13.17 18.32 -13.37
N ASP A 129 -14.38 17.87 -12.99
CA ASP A 129 -14.74 16.44 -12.89
C ASP A 129 -15.00 15.81 -14.28
N GLN A 130 -14.87 16.61 -15.33
CA GLN A 130 -14.87 16.16 -16.72
C GLN A 130 -13.57 15.43 -17.10
N LEU A 131 -12.50 15.57 -16.31
CA LEU A 131 -11.26 14.83 -16.51
C LEU A 131 -11.50 13.34 -16.27
N VAL A 132 -11.17 12.53 -17.26
CA VAL A 132 -11.15 11.07 -17.14
C VAL A 132 -9.71 10.59 -17.23
N VAL A 133 -9.29 9.85 -16.21
CA VAL A 133 -7.91 9.35 -16.12
C VAL A 133 -7.86 7.84 -16.37
N SER A 134 -7.04 7.42 -17.34
CA SER A 134 -6.80 6.00 -17.61
C SER A 134 -5.43 5.61 -17.05
N ILE A 135 -5.38 4.64 -16.15
CA ILE A 135 -4.14 4.11 -15.58
C ILE A 135 -3.87 2.78 -16.28
N LYS A 136 -2.77 2.73 -17.04
CA LYS A 136 -2.31 1.52 -17.73
C LYS A 136 -0.97 1.09 -17.15
N ALA A 137 -0.92 -0.12 -16.64
CA ALA A 137 0.30 -0.68 -16.07
C ALA A 137 0.92 -1.67 -17.06
N SER A 138 2.22 -1.52 -17.31
CA SER A 138 3.03 -2.51 -18.02
C SER A 138 3.16 -3.81 -17.21
N HIS A 139 3.50 -4.90 -17.89
CA HIS A 139 3.82 -6.17 -17.23
C HIS A 139 5.03 -6.06 -16.29
N GLY A 140 5.94 -5.11 -16.54
CA GLY A 140 7.10 -4.81 -15.68
C GLY A 140 6.79 -3.92 -14.47
N ALA A 141 5.58 -3.36 -14.37
CA ALA A 141 5.21 -2.43 -13.31
C ALA A 141 5.15 -3.12 -11.94
N GLN A 142 5.79 -2.50 -10.94
CA GLN A 142 5.64 -2.96 -9.56
C GLN A 142 4.26 -2.58 -9.03
N TYR A 143 3.62 -3.50 -8.29
CA TYR A 143 2.31 -3.26 -7.66
C TYR A 143 2.29 -1.97 -6.82
N ARG A 144 3.40 -1.65 -6.14
CA ARG A 144 3.57 -0.39 -5.40
C ARG A 144 3.29 0.82 -6.28
N ASN A 145 3.82 0.87 -7.49
CA ASN A 145 3.68 2.02 -8.39
C ASN A 145 2.23 2.19 -8.86
N VAL A 146 1.50 1.08 -9.04
CA VAL A 146 0.07 1.12 -9.37
C VAL A 146 -0.74 1.68 -8.21
N VAL A 147 -0.41 1.28 -6.97
CA VAL A 147 -1.03 1.83 -5.76
C VAL A 147 -0.69 3.32 -5.61
N ASP A 148 0.56 3.71 -5.84
CA ASP A 148 0.99 5.11 -5.78
C ASP A 148 0.23 5.96 -6.82
N ALA A 149 0.00 5.44 -8.03
CA ALA A 149 -0.81 6.10 -9.05
C ALA A 149 -2.29 6.25 -8.62
N LEU A 150 -2.85 5.24 -7.95
CA LEU A 150 -4.21 5.29 -7.41
C LEU A 150 -4.33 6.29 -6.24
N ASP A 151 -3.32 6.34 -5.37
CA ASP A 151 -3.25 7.31 -4.29
C ASP A 151 -3.17 8.73 -4.84
N GLU A 152 -2.43 8.98 -5.93
CA GLU A 152 -2.42 10.26 -6.63
C GLU A 152 -3.81 10.65 -7.18
N MET A 153 -4.60 9.70 -7.67
CA MET A 153 -5.99 9.99 -8.07
C MET A 153 -6.83 10.46 -6.89
N LYS A 154 -6.66 9.81 -5.74
CA LYS A 154 -7.40 10.13 -4.51
C LYS A 154 -6.96 11.47 -3.91
N ILE A 155 -5.65 11.74 -3.89
CA ILE A 155 -5.07 13.00 -3.39
C ILE A 155 -5.56 14.18 -4.23
N ASN A 156 -5.56 14.05 -5.56
CA ASN A 156 -6.00 15.10 -6.47
C ASN A 156 -7.52 15.08 -6.73
N ARG A 157 -8.29 14.25 -6.01
CA ARG A 157 -9.76 14.13 -6.08
C ARG A 157 -10.29 13.94 -7.51
N VAL A 158 -9.65 13.07 -8.28
CA VAL A 158 -10.11 12.72 -9.63
C VAL A 158 -11.39 11.88 -9.50
N ALA A 159 -12.50 12.39 -10.03
CA ALA A 159 -13.81 11.74 -9.92
C ALA A 159 -13.93 10.48 -10.81
N ARG A 160 -13.26 10.47 -11.96
CA ARG A 160 -13.39 9.41 -12.98
C ARG A 160 -12.02 8.88 -13.35
N PHE A 161 -11.72 7.67 -12.90
CA PHE A 161 -10.52 6.96 -13.31
C PHE A 161 -10.80 5.47 -13.54
N ALA A 162 -10.03 4.84 -14.41
CA ALA A 162 -10.14 3.43 -14.72
C ALA A 162 -8.75 2.80 -14.82
N LEU A 163 -8.61 1.57 -14.31
CA LEU A 163 -7.51 0.71 -14.71
C LEU A 163 -7.87 0.05 -16.03
N VAL A 164 -6.96 0.14 -17.00
CA VAL A 164 -7.11 -0.44 -18.32
C VAL A 164 -5.81 -1.18 -18.66
N ASP A 165 -5.92 -2.28 -19.39
CA ASP A 165 -4.74 -3.00 -19.85
C ASP A 165 -3.92 -2.14 -20.83
N ILE A 166 -2.60 -2.26 -20.74
CA ILE A 166 -1.69 -1.59 -21.66
C ILE A 166 -1.76 -2.26 -23.04
N SER A 167 -1.67 -1.47 -24.11
CA SER A 167 -1.56 -2.00 -25.48
C SER A 167 -0.08 -2.20 -25.88
N ALA A 168 0.18 -3.11 -26.82
CA ALA A 168 1.53 -3.39 -27.29
C ALA A 168 2.27 -2.16 -27.85
N VAL A 169 1.54 -1.23 -28.47
CA VAL A 169 2.12 0.03 -28.97
C VAL A 169 2.60 0.92 -27.82
N GLU A 170 1.87 0.93 -26.70
CA GLU A 170 2.22 1.71 -25.52
C GLU A 170 3.37 1.09 -24.73
N GLU A 171 3.50 -0.25 -24.73
CA GLU A 171 4.68 -0.93 -24.19
C GLU A 171 5.96 -0.53 -24.95
N GLU A 172 5.89 -0.52 -26.30
CA GLU A 172 7.02 -0.10 -27.13
C GLU A 172 7.40 1.38 -26.89
N MET A 173 6.42 2.26 -26.59
CA MET A 173 6.66 3.66 -26.25
C MET A 173 7.38 3.86 -24.91
N ILE A 174 7.26 2.90 -23.97
CA ILE A 174 7.95 2.93 -22.67
C ILE A 174 9.31 2.21 -22.77
N GLY A 175 9.56 1.49 -23.87
CA GLY A 175 10.80 0.75 -24.12
C GLY A 175 10.83 -0.62 -23.46
N GLU A 176 9.65 -1.26 -23.31
CA GLU A 176 9.48 -2.61 -22.74
C GLU A 176 8.93 -3.62 -23.75
#